data_AF-A0A9E3YCS5-F1
#
_entry.id   AF-A0A9E3YCS5-F1
#
_cell.length_a   1.000
_cell.length_b   1.000
_cell.length_c   1.000
_cell.angle_alpha   90.00
_cell.angle_beta   90.00
_cell.angle_gamma   90.00
#
_symmetry.space_group_name_H-M   'P 1'
#
loop_
_entity.id
_entity.type
_entity.pdbx_description
1 polymer ?
#
loop_
_entity_poly.entity_id
_entity_poly.type
_entity_poly.pdbx_seq_one_letter_code
_entity_poly.pdbx_strand_id
1 'polypeptide(L)'
;TTGPGSTVLDMNRNLRLRTLAGLVAAVAVLGACSSSSDNDSAQSTPQSTSTAVGQPSDSTSDGDRTAAAGLTSTYLGSYSLEDPEFGTMVTVVVDGGTRTIETNALPDHETGEFPNSGNPNTITAQDLTWEFPATAVYTGQATEVRVPGVAVNGVKFEPGTAETVTCSSGEVYRIEALQDIYDLGLDFNNAHVQPTGEYHYHGISSMLVDAYDTDQDLVHVGFAADGHLMYYSKSGAYESGYALSSTARSGTGCQASGPAGGTTIELEGSTPDGTYTTDWQWSDQTGDLDECNGITIDGQYVYIVTNDYPYISRCTMGEASGDGVGGPPGPGAGGAPSGQGAGGSASTGDA
;
A
#
# COMPACT_ATOMS: atom_id res chain seq x y z
N THR A 1 48.80 23.83 21.64
CA THR A 1 48.60 23.53 20.21
C THR A 1 47.15 23.14 20.00
N THR A 2 46.20 24.09 20.07
CA THR A 2 45.54 24.77 18.93
C THR A 2 44.99 23.79 17.87
N GLY A 3 43.65 23.71 17.76
CA GLY A 3 42.89 23.04 16.68
C GLY A 3 43.10 23.68 15.30
N PRO A 4 42.43 23.22 14.22
CA PRO A 4 40.96 23.33 13.98
C PRO A 4 40.38 22.06 13.27
N GLY A 5 39.13 21.92 12.82
CA GLY A 5 37.94 22.75 12.72
C GLY A 5 36.78 21.93 12.12
N SER A 6 35.55 22.22 12.53
CA SER A 6 34.31 21.65 11.98
C SER A 6 33.89 22.41 10.72
N THR A 7 33.56 21.69 9.65
CA THR A 7 32.81 22.20 8.50
C THR A 7 31.42 21.56 8.51
N VAL A 8 30.43 22.38 8.84
CA VAL A 8 29.00 22.13 8.61
C VAL A 8 28.73 22.52 7.15
N LEU A 9 28.19 21.60 6.35
CA LEU A 9 27.71 21.89 4.99
C LEU A 9 26.19 22.08 5.03
N ASP A 10 25.79 23.31 4.71
CA ASP A 10 24.43 23.75 4.43
C ASP A 10 23.79 22.92 3.31
N MET A 11 22.63 22.31 3.58
CA MET A 11 21.72 21.84 2.54
C MET A 11 20.67 22.91 2.20
N ASN A 12 20.76 23.37 0.96
CA ASN A 12 19.90 24.36 0.32
C ASN A 12 18.46 23.84 0.20
N ARG A 13 17.53 24.43 0.97
CA ARG A 13 16.09 24.18 0.90
C ARG A 13 15.46 25.19 -0.06
N ASN A 14 15.14 24.77 -1.29
CA ASN A 14 14.44 25.60 -2.28
C ASN A 14 12.95 25.70 -1.96
N LEU A 15 12.56 26.77 -1.26
CA LEU A 15 11.16 27.14 -1.04
C LEU A 15 10.67 28.04 -2.19
N ARG A 16 9.82 27.53 -3.08
CA ARG A 16 9.15 28.36 -4.09
C ARG A 16 7.90 29.01 -3.51
N LEU A 17 8.04 30.25 -3.02
CA LEU A 17 6.92 31.17 -2.79
C LEU A 17 6.37 31.64 -4.15
N ARG A 18 5.10 31.34 -4.44
CA ARG A 18 4.34 32.01 -5.51
C ARG A 18 3.38 33.02 -4.88
N THR A 19 3.78 34.28 -4.93
CA THR A 19 2.90 35.44 -4.70
C THR A 19 2.27 35.80 -6.04
N LEU A 20 0.93 35.77 -6.16
CA LEU A 20 0.24 36.55 -7.18
C LEU A 20 -0.86 37.38 -6.53
N ALA A 21 -0.66 38.68 -6.61
CA ALA A 21 -1.61 39.72 -6.23
C ALA A 21 -2.83 39.72 -7.16
N GLY A 22 -3.98 40.06 -6.58
CA GLY A 22 -5.27 40.03 -7.24
C GLY A 22 -5.46 41.08 -8.35
N LEU A 23 -6.46 40.81 -9.18
CA LEU A 23 -7.17 41.82 -9.94
C LEU A 23 -8.67 41.57 -9.77
N VAL A 24 -9.35 42.56 -9.20
CA VAL A 24 -10.80 42.65 -9.09
C VAL A 24 -11.34 43.16 -10.42
N ALA A 25 -12.32 42.47 -11.00
CA ALA A 25 -13.26 43.07 -11.96
C ALA A 25 -14.63 42.37 -11.82
N ALA A 26 -15.57 43.09 -11.23
CA ALA A 26 -16.98 42.73 -11.18
C ALA A 26 -17.70 43.22 -12.44
N VAL A 27 -18.48 42.34 -13.08
CA VAL A 27 -19.68 42.73 -13.84
C VAL A 27 -20.73 41.63 -13.64
N ALA A 28 -21.87 42.03 -13.07
CA ALA A 28 -23.09 41.24 -12.97
C ALA A 28 -23.95 41.38 -14.23
N VAL A 29 -24.86 40.43 -14.47
CA VAL A 29 -26.31 40.63 -14.76
C VAL A 29 -26.95 39.31 -15.26
N LEU A 30 -27.80 38.76 -14.39
CA LEU A 30 -29.19 38.25 -14.57
C LEU A 30 -29.60 37.30 -15.70
N GLY A 31 -30.43 36.31 -15.32
CA GLY A 31 -31.44 35.65 -16.17
C GLY A 31 -31.60 34.16 -15.85
N ALA A 32 -32.25 33.78 -14.74
CA ALA A 32 -33.69 33.52 -14.61
C ALA A 32 -34.13 32.08 -14.95
N CYS A 33 -34.86 31.51 -14.01
CA CYS A 33 -35.47 30.19 -13.93
C CYS A 33 -36.61 29.97 -14.95
N SER A 34 -36.92 28.70 -15.26
CA SER A 34 -38.25 28.17 -15.63
C SER A 34 -38.07 26.67 -15.98
N SER A 35 -38.42 25.70 -15.14
CA SER A 35 -39.74 25.19 -14.72
C SER A 35 -40.41 24.24 -15.72
N SER A 36 -40.62 23.00 -15.28
CA SER A 36 -41.86 22.19 -15.42
C SER A 36 -42.36 21.84 -16.83
N SER A 37 -43.02 20.74 -17.13
CA SER A 37 -43.43 19.48 -16.47
C SER A 37 -44.22 18.75 -17.58
N ASP A 38 -44.28 17.41 -17.48
CA ASP A 38 -45.31 16.53 -18.06
C ASP A 38 -45.35 16.45 -19.63
N ASN A 39 -45.62 15.33 -20.27
CA ASN A 39 -46.51 14.26 -19.88
C ASN A 39 -46.32 13.01 -20.77
N ASP A 40 -46.60 11.86 -20.16
CA ASP A 40 -47.28 10.69 -20.73
C ASP A 40 -46.70 9.84 -21.89
N SER A 41 -46.37 8.61 -21.48
CA SER A 41 -47.01 7.36 -21.93
C SER A 41 -46.87 6.92 -23.39
N ALA A 42 -46.14 5.81 -23.60
CA ALA A 42 -46.76 4.55 -24.04
C ALA A 42 -45.72 3.42 -24.18
N GLN A 43 -45.98 2.37 -23.41
CA GLN A 43 -45.41 1.04 -23.50
C GLN A 43 -45.90 0.35 -24.78
N SER A 44 -45.00 -0.22 -25.60
CA SER A 44 -45.28 -1.34 -26.53
C SER A 44 -43.98 -1.89 -27.14
N THR A 45 -43.51 -3.02 -26.62
CA THR A 45 -42.78 -4.06 -27.38
C THR A 45 -43.79 -4.79 -28.29
N PRO A 46 -43.41 -5.42 -29.44
CA PRO A 46 -42.31 -6.40 -29.49
C PRO A 46 -41.55 -6.60 -30.84
N GLN A 47 -40.44 -7.34 -30.70
CA GLN A 47 -39.87 -8.33 -31.63
C GLN A 47 -39.19 -7.94 -32.96
N SER A 48 -37.86 -8.14 -32.95
CA SER A 48 -36.98 -8.78 -33.94
C SER A 48 -36.99 -8.31 -35.40
N THR A 49 -35.87 -7.70 -35.83
CA THR A 49 -35.15 -8.12 -37.05
C THR A 49 -33.72 -7.58 -37.08
N SER A 50 -32.81 -8.43 -37.55
CA SER A 50 -31.38 -8.14 -37.80
C SER A 50 -31.19 -7.12 -38.91
N THR A 51 -30.28 -6.15 -38.77
CA THR A 51 -29.44 -5.67 -39.87
C THR A 51 -28.19 -4.99 -39.30
N ALA A 52 -27.04 -5.35 -39.85
CA ALA A 52 -25.74 -4.74 -39.58
C ALA A 52 -25.58 -3.36 -40.26
N VAL A 53 -24.48 -2.70 -39.87
CA VAL A 53 -23.78 -1.56 -40.50
C VAL A 53 -24.08 -0.18 -39.90
N GLY A 54 -23.01 0.46 -39.41
CA GLY A 54 -22.93 1.92 -39.34
C GLY A 54 -22.26 2.47 -38.09
N GLN A 55 -20.93 2.44 -38.05
CA GLN A 55 -20.12 3.27 -37.15
C GLN A 55 -20.44 4.76 -37.38
N PRO A 56 -20.41 5.59 -36.33
CA PRO A 56 -19.67 6.83 -36.44
C PRO A 56 -18.63 6.91 -35.31
N SER A 57 -17.38 7.01 -35.75
CA SER A 57 -16.26 7.52 -35.01
C SER A 57 -16.56 8.92 -34.49
N ASP A 58 -16.34 9.15 -33.19
CA ASP A 58 -15.94 10.47 -32.72
C ASP A 58 -14.80 10.33 -31.72
N SER A 59 -13.83 11.20 -31.94
CA SER A 59 -12.49 11.23 -31.40
C SER A 59 -12.45 11.83 -30.00
N THR A 60 -11.77 11.16 -29.07
CA THR A 60 -11.20 11.82 -27.89
C THR A 60 -9.74 11.41 -27.74
N SER A 61 -8.87 12.38 -28.06
CA SER A 61 -7.52 12.63 -27.57
C SER A 61 -6.83 11.49 -26.79
N ASP A 62 -6.22 10.55 -27.52
CA ASP A 62 -5.05 9.84 -27.00
C ASP A 62 -3.92 10.85 -26.83
N GLY A 63 -3.68 11.21 -25.56
CA GLY A 63 -2.39 11.72 -25.16
C GLY A 63 -1.38 10.60 -25.34
N ASP A 64 -0.63 10.68 -26.42
CA ASP A 64 0.52 9.87 -26.79
C ASP A 64 1.46 9.61 -25.60
N ARG A 65 1.15 8.57 -24.80
CA ARG A 65 2.09 7.93 -23.88
C ARG A 65 2.98 7.03 -24.74
N THR A 66 3.88 7.66 -25.49
CA THR A 66 4.94 6.94 -26.21
C THR A 66 5.76 6.10 -25.22
N ALA A 67 5.53 4.78 -25.28
CA ALA A 67 6.42 3.66 -24.97
C ALA A 67 7.25 3.72 -23.67
N ALA A 68 6.91 2.85 -22.70
CA ALA A 68 7.88 2.35 -21.74
C ALA A 68 7.87 0.81 -21.76
N ALA A 69 8.88 0.23 -22.39
CA ALA A 69 9.30 -1.13 -22.10
C ALA A 69 9.80 -1.16 -20.64
N GLY A 70 8.89 -1.37 -19.66
CA GLY A 70 9.14 -0.95 -18.28
C GLY A 70 9.15 -2.03 -17.20
N LEU A 71 8.60 -3.22 -17.47
CA LEU A 71 8.53 -4.30 -16.47
C LEU A 71 9.74 -5.23 -16.55
N THR A 72 10.94 -4.68 -16.38
CA THR A 72 12.19 -5.46 -16.37
C THR A 72 12.79 -5.47 -14.97
N SER A 73 13.20 -6.65 -14.51
CA SER A 73 13.89 -6.81 -13.23
C SER A 73 14.85 -7.98 -13.29
N THR A 74 16.01 -7.86 -12.62
CA THR A 74 16.97 -8.96 -12.47
C THR A 74 16.53 -9.97 -11.42
N TYR A 75 15.47 -9.67 -10.66
CA TYR A 75 14.99 -10.48 -9.54
C TYR A 75 13.79 -11.38 -9.88
N LEU A 76 13.41 -11.50 -11.16
CA LEU A 76 12.23 -12.28 -11.54
C LEU A 76 12.42 -13.81 -11.40
N GLY A 77 13.66 -14.30 -11.50
CA GLY A 77 14.02 -15.71 -11.34
C GLY A 77 14.57 -16.05 -9.96
N SER A 78 15.28 -17.17 -9.83
CA SER A 78 15.99 -17.51 -8.58
C SER A 78 17.20 -16.60 -8.35
N TYR A 79 17.39 -16.13 -7.12
CA TYR A 79 18.52 -15.29 -6.72
C TYR A 79 18.86 -15.48 -5.24
N SER A 80 20.05 -15.05 -4.85
CA SER A 80 20.42 -14.84 -3.45
C SER A 80 20.95 -13.42 -3.29
N LEU A 81 20.53 -12.74 -2.24
CA LEU A 81 21.02 -11.42 -1.86
C LEU A 81 21.55 -11.52 -0.44
N GLU A 82 22.81 -11.13 -0.29
CA GLU A 82 23.52 -11.03 0.98
C GLU A 82 24.10 -9.64 1.09
N ASP A 83 23.71 -8.90 2.12
CA ASP A 83 24.31 -7.62 2.48
C ASP A 83 24.99 -7.77 3.85
N PRO A 84 26.33 -7.84 3.92
CA PRO A 84 27.03 -7.99 5.19
C PRO A 84 27.08 -6.70 6.03
N GLU A 85 26.79 -5.54 5.45
CA GLU A 85 26.72 -4.26 6.18
C GLU A 85 25.46 -4.21 7.05
N PHE A 86 24.32 -4.62 6.48
CA PHE A 86 23.03 -4.64 7.19
C PHE A 86 22.64 -6.02 7.73
N GLY A 87 23.38 -7.07 7.35
CA GLY A 87 23.12 -8.45 7.75
C GLY A 87 21.99 -9.12 6.96
N THR A 88 21.50 -8.51 5.88
CA THR A 88 20.44 -9.06 5.03
C THR A 88 20.85 -10.39 4.44
N MET A 89 19.92 -11.34 4.49
CA MET A 89 20.04 -12.61 3.80
C MET A 89 18.66 -13.00 3.27
N VAL A 90 18.56 -13.09 1.95
CA VAL A 90 17.38 -13.65 1.27
C VAL A 90 17.83 -14.57 0.15
N THR A 91 17.18 -15.72 0.05
CA THR A 91 17.30 -16.64 -1.06
C THR A 91 15.92 -16.88 -1.65
N VAL A 92 15.81 -16.66 -2.95
CA VAL A 92 14.61 -16.91 -3.73
C VAL A 92 14.87 -18.04 -4.71
N VAL A 93 14.04 -19.06 -4.65
CA VAL A 93 14.05 -20.19 -5.59
C VAL A 93 12.74 -20.20 -6.34
N VAL A 94 12.82 -20.15 -7.67
CA VAL A 94 11.68 -20.33 -8.57
C VAL A 94 11.78 -21.71 -9.21
N ASP A 95 10.93 -22.64 -8.77
CA ASP A 95 10.86 -24.00 -9.30
C ASP A 95 9.43 -24.53 -9.25
N GLY A 96 9.05 -25.37 -10.22
CA GLY A 96 7.76 -26.05 -10.23
C GLY A 96 6.52 -25.14 -10.26
N GLY A 97 6.66 -23.86 -10.63
CA GLY A 97 5.58 -22.88 -10.59
C GLY A 97 5.42 -22.15 -9.25
N THR A 98 6.32 -22.38 -8.29
CA THR A 98 6.36 -21.73 -6.98
C THR A 98 7.60 -20.85 -6.88
N ARG A 99 7.45 -19.68 -6.24
CA ARG A 99 8.53 -18.81 -5.77
C ARG A 99 8.63 -18.98 -4.26
N THR A 100 9.67 -19.67 -3.81
CA THR A 100 10.01 -19.83 -2.39
C THR A 100 10.99 -18.74 -1.99
N ILE A 101 10.65 -17.93 -1.00
CA ILE A 101 11.46 -16.83 -0.46
C ILE A 101 11.87 -17.19 0.96
N GLU A 102 13.13 -17.59 1.15
CA GLU A 102 13.73 -17.81 2.47
C GLU A 102 14.46 -16.53 2.88
N THR A 103 14.11 -15.95 4.02
CA THR A 103 14.62 -14.64 4.43
C THR A 103 14.80 -14.51 5.93
N ASN A 104 15.82 -13.74 6.32
CA ASN A 104 15.99 -13.30 7.70
C ASN A 104 15.27 -11.98 8.02
N ALA A 105 14.51 -11.42 7.08
CA ALA A 105 13.73 -10.18 7.22
C ALA A 105 14.51 -8.95 7.70
N LEU A 106 15.82 -8.91 7.46
CA LEU A 106 16.64 -7.71 7.69
C LEU A 106 16.73 -6.88 6.40
N PRO A 107 16.43 -5.57 6.43
CA PRO A 107 16.54 -4.71 5.25
C PRO A 107 18.01 -4.53 4.85
N ASP A 108 18.26 -4.39 3.56
CA ASP A 108 19.56 -4.09 2.95
C ASP A 108 19.84 -2.58 2.87
N HIS A 109 19.30 -1.84 3.84
CA HIS A 109 19.43 -0.40 3.93
C HIS A 109 19.38 0.08 5.38
N GLU A 110 19.76 1.33 5.60
CA GLU A 110 19.72 1.95 6.93
C GLU A 110 18.28 2.02 7.47
N THR A 111 18.13 1.80 8.77
CA THR A 111 16.85 1.88 9.49
C THR A 111 16.90 2.98 10.54
N GLY A 112 15.73 3.35 11.08
CA GLY A 112 15.68 4.14 12.30
C GLY A 112 16.37 3.45 13.49
N GLU A 113 16.69 4.22 14.52
CA GLU A 113 17.16 3.62 15.77
C GLU A 113 15.99 2.91 16.48
N PHE A 114 16.15 1.62 16.74
CA PHE A 114 15.19 0.79 17.48
C PHE A 114 15.92 0.05 18.61
N PRO A 115 15.42 0.09 19.86
CA PRO A 115 14.15 0.68 20.27
C PRO A 115 14.20 2.22 20.36
N ASN A 116 13.04 2.86 20.19
CA ASN A 116 12.82 4.30 20.35
C ASN A 116 11.56 4.59 21.17
N SER A 117 11.17 5.87 21.29
CA SER A 117 10.02 6.29 22.11
C SER A 117 8.66 5.81 21.58
N GLY A 118 8.52 5.66 20.26
CA GLY A 118 7.31 5.18 19.61
C GLY A 118 7.28 3.66 19.44
N ASN A 119 8.44 3.01 19.45
CA ASN A 119 8.56 1.56 19.29
C ASN A 119 9.63 0.96 20.24
N PRO A 120 9.24 0.18 21.26
CA PRO A 120 10.17 -0.38 22.25
C PRO A 120 10.89 -1.65 21.79
N ASN A 121 10.66 -2.12 20.56
CA ASN A 121 11.21 -3.39 20.06
C ASN A 121 12.57 -3.17 19.40
N THR A 122 13.39 -4.22 19.33
CA THR A 122 14.71 -4.21 18.70
C THR A 122 14.67 -5.06 17.44
N ILE A 123 15.26 -4.59 16.34
CA ILE A 123 15.36 -5.37 15.09
C ILE A 123 16.21 -6.64 15.35
N THR A 124 15.69 -7.80 14.98
CA THR A 124 16.42 -9.07 15.00
C THR A 124 16.17 -9.87 13.73
N ALA A 125 17.17 -10.63 13.31
CA ALA A 125 17.01 -11.61 12.25
C ALA A 125 15.89 -12.60 12.57
N GLN A 126 15.08 -12.91 11.57
CA GLN A 126 14.02 -13.91 11.62
C GLN A 126 14.45 -15.17 10.85
N ASP A 127 13.60 -16.19 10.85
CA ASP A 127 13.75 -17.41 10.03
C ASP A 127 12.39 -17.67 9.38
N LEU A 128 12.20 -17.08 8.19
CA LEU A 128 10.90 -17.06 7.50
C LEU A 128 11.01 -17.67 6.11
N THR A 129 9.95 -18.36 5.71
CA THR A 129 9.76 -18.88 4.36
C THR A 129 8.40 -18.44 3.83
N TRP A 130 8.38 -17.87 2.63
CA TRP A 130 7.16 -17.53 1.90
C TRP A 130 7.07 -18.37 0.63
N GLU A 131 5.87 -18.81 0.26
CA GLU A 131 5.62 -19.57 -0.97
C GLU A 131 4.53 -18.89 -1.79
N PHE A 132 4.93 -18.17 -2.84
CA PHE A 132 4.02 -17.47 -3.76
C PHE A 132 3.95 -18.19 -5.11
N PRO A 133 2.87 -18.02 -5.89
CA PRO A 133 2.85 -18.49 -7.27
C PRO A 133 3.96 -17.80 -8.08
N ALA A 134 4.74 -18.56 -8.84
CA ALA A 134 5.70 -17.99 -9.79
C ALA A 134 5.02 -17.45 -11.05
N THR A 135 3.79 -17.92 -11.33
CA THR A 135 2.94 -17.45 -12.42
C THR A 135 1.61 -17.02 -11.82
N ALA A 136 1.35 -15.71 -11.85
CA ALA A 136 0.16 -15.12 -11.29
C ALA A 136 -1.08 -15.42 -12.15
N VAL A 137 -2.24 -15.54 -11.50
CA VAL A 137 -3.54 -15.70 -12.17
C VAL A 137 -4.42 -14.54 -11.73
N TYR A 138 -4.77 -13.66 -12.66
CA TYR A 138 -5.71 -12.57 -12.39
C TYR A 138 -7.15 -13.10 -12.35
N THR A 139 -7.80 -12.99 -11.21
CA THR A 139 -9.19 -13.42 -10.98
C THR A 139 -10.19 -12.28 -11.19
N GLY A 140 -9.72 -11.02 -11.08
CA GLY A 140 -10.57 -9.83 -11.11
C GLY A 140 -11.48 -9.70 -9.89
N GLN A 141 -11.18 -10.42 -8.80
CA GLN A 141 -11.89 -10.33 -7.53
C GLN A 141 -10.89 -10.00 -6.41
N ALA A 142 -11.08 -8.85 -5.77
CA ALA A 142 -10.27 -8.45 -4.64
C ALA A 142 -10.45 -9.41 -3.45
N THR A 143 -9.33 -9.83 -2.88
CA THR A 143 -9.27 -10.63 -1.65
C THR A 143 -8.42 -9.88 -0.64
N GLU A 144 -9.01 -9.40 0.45
CA GLU A 144 -8.26 -8.71 1.50
C GLU A 144 -7.20 -9.60 2.14
N VAL A 145 -6.00 -9.05 2.30
CA VAL A 145 -4.87 -9.75 2.90
C VAL A 145 -4.12 -8.81 3.84
N ARG A 146 -3.60 -9.36 4.94
CA ARG A 146 -2.77 -8.61 5.89
C ARG A 146 -1.38 -8.35 5.33
N VAL A 147 -0.78 -9.38 4.72
CA VAL A 147 0.55 -9.33 4.10
C VAL A 147 0.37 -9.46 2.59
N PRO A 148 0.26 -8.34 1.86
CA PRO A 148 0.06 -8.34 0.40
C PRO A 148 1.26 -8.87 -0.37
N GLY A 149 2.46 -8.87 0.21
CA GLY A 149 3.67 -9.31 -0.49
C GLY A 149 4.95 -9.11 0.32
N VAL A 150 6.06 -9.48 -0.30
CA VAL A 150 7.41 -9.42 0.26
C VAL A 150 8.31 -8.65 -0.69
N ALA A 151 9.10 -7.72 -0.15
CA ALA A 151 10.05 -6.92 -0.91
C ALA A 151 11.19 -7.78 -1.46
N VAL A 152 11.93 -7.27 -2.45
CA VAL A 152 13.09 -7.97 -3.05
C VAL A 152 14.16 -8.33 -2.02
N ASN A 153 14.33 -7.53 -0.96
CA ASN A 153 15.26 -7.81 0.13
C ASN A 153 14.74 -8.82 1.17
N GLY A 154 13.48 -9.30 1.02
CA GLY A 154 12.86 -10.25 1.93
C GLY A 154 12.09 -9.63 3.11
N VAL A 155 12.06 -8.30 3.25
CA VAL A 155 11.21 -7.63 4.25
C VAL A 155 9.76 -7.62 3.75
N LYS A 156 8.81 -8.02 4.61
CA LYS A 156 7.40 -8.04 4.23
C LYS A 156 6.78 -6.64 4.15
N PHE A 157 5.77 -6.53 3.31
CA PHE A 157 4.82 -5.42 3.33
C PHE A 157 3.64 -5.79 4.25
N GLU A 158 3.27 -4.91 5.17
CA GLU A 158 2.13 -5.08 6.06
C GLU A 158 1.49 -3.68 6.31
N PRO A 159 0.73 -3.12 5.35
CA PRO A 159 0.27 -1.73 5.44
C PRO A 159 -0.70 -1.47 6.60
N GLY A 160 -1.43 -2.50 7.05
CA GLY A 160 -2.48 -2.36 8.04
C GLY A 160 -2.02 -2.34 9.51
N THR A 161 -2.82 -1.65 10.32
CA THR A 161 -2.86 -1.61 11.80
C THR A 161 -2.81 -2.94 12.60
N ALA A 162 -2.79 -2.90 13.93
CA ALA A 162 -3.73 -3.69 14.76
C ALA A 162 -4.58 -2.75 15.65
N GLU A 163 -4.16 -1.49 15.72
CA GLU A 163 -4.66 -0.43 16.55
C GLU A 163 -6.03 0.06 16.04
N THR A 164 -6.89 0.38 17.00
CA THR A 164 -8.26 0.78 16.74
C THR A 164 -8.70 1.87 17.72
N VAL A 165 -9.69 2.64 17.32
CA VAL A 165 -10.55 3.42 18.20
C VAL A 165 -11.89 2.72 18.27
N THR A 166 -12.28 2.29 19.48
CA THR A 166 -13.55 1.60 19.73
C THR A 166 -14.49 2.51 20.50
N CYS A 167 -15.70 2.72 19.99
CA CYS A 167 -16.72 3.57 20.59
C CYS A 167 -17.74 2.77 21.39
N SER A 168 -18.20 3.34 22.50
CA SER A 168 -19.28 2.74 23.30
C SER A 168 -20.61 2.61 22.55
N SER A 169 -20.79 3.39 21.48
CA SER A 169 -21.89 3.31 20.53
C SER A 169 -21.77 2.18 19.49
N GLY A 170 -20.62 1.49 19.43
CA GLY A 170 -20.42 0.28 18.63
C GLY A 170 -19.50 0.41 17.42
N GLU A 171 -19.13 1.62 17.02
CA GLU A 171 -18.20 1.85 15.92
C GLU A 171 -16.77 1.42 16.29
N VAL A 172 -16.05 0.88 15.30
CA VAL A 172 -14.64 0.54 15.40
C VAL A 172 -13.92 1.16 14.21
N TYR A 173 -12.99 2.07 14.49
CA TYR A 173 -12.14 2.70 13.49
C TYR A 173 -10.75 2.10 13.58
N ARG A 174 -10.23 1.56 12.48
CA ARG A 174 -8.88 1.04 12.42
C ARG A 174 -7.91 2.18 12.12
N ILE A 175 -6.87 2.31 12.92
CA ILE A 175 -5.89 3.40 12.79
C ILE A 175 -4.96 3.09 11.62
N GLU A 176 -4.74 4.07 10.76
CA GLU A 176 -3.73 3.97 9.69
C GLU A 176 -2.31 4.09 10.24
N ALA A 177 -1.37 3.43 9.57
CA ALA A 177 0.03 3.52 9.96
C ALA A 177 0.61 4.90 9.62
N LEU A 178 0.38 5.32 8.37
CA LEU A 178 0.81 6.61 7.84
C LEU A 178 -0.29 7.66 8.06
N GLN A 179 -0.18 8.35 9.20
CA GLN A 179 -1.06 9.44 9.66
C GLN A 179 -0.33 10.28 10.73
N ASP A 180 -0.89 11.45 11.08
CA ASP A 180 -0.21 12.48 11.86
C ASP A 180 -0.65 12.59 13.35
N ILE A 181 -1.60 11.76 13.80
CA ILE A 181 -2.26 11.82 15.11
C ILE A 181 -1.62 10.88 16.14
N TYR A 182 -1.34 9.63 15.76
CA TYR A 182 -0.83 8.60 16.65
C TYR A 182 0.62 8.25 16.32
N ASP A 183 1.52 8.34 17.31
CA ASP A 183 2.89 7.87 17.17
C ASP A 183 2.92 6.34 17.26
N LEU A 184 3.06 5.69 16.11
CA LEU A 184 3.20 4.23 15.98
C LEU A 184 4.67 3.80 15.83
N GLY A 185 5.61 4.72 16.03
CA GLY A 185 7.04 4.43 16.04
C GLY A 185 7.60 4.01 14.68
N LEU A 186 7.05 4.56 13.59
CA LEU A 186 7.61 4.40 12.25
C LEU A 186 8.94 5.15 12.12
N ASP A 187 9.86 4.58 11.36
CA ASP A 187 11.07 5.29 10.93
C ASP A 187 10.86 6.03 9.60
N PHE A 188 11.93 6.62 9.08
CA PHE A 188 11.93 7.36 7.82
C PHE A 188 11.73 6.48 6.57
N ASN A 189 11.68 5.15 6.72
CA ASN A 189 11.40 4.19 5.65
C ASN A 189 9.93 3.76 5.64
N ASN A 190 9.06 4.43 6.40
CA ASN A 190 7.66 4.03 6.59
C ASN A 190 7.52 2.62 7.18
N ALA A 191 8.43 2.25 8.09
CA ALA A 191 8.52 0.91 8.66
C ALA A 191 8.74 0.95 10.16
N HIS A 192 8.48 -0.18 10.83
CA HIS A 192 8.84 -0.34 12.24
C HIS A 192 9.03 -1.81 12.58
N VAL A 193 9.24 -2.07 13.88
CA VAL A 193 9.59 -3.39 14.39
C VAL A 193 8.45 -3.99 15.21
N GLN A 194 8.04 -5.21 14.87
CA GLN A 194 7.09 -6.01 15.66
C GLN A 194 7.69 -6.43 17.02
N PRO A 195 6.87 -6.83 18.01
CA PRO A 195 7.36 -7.43 19.26
C PRO A 195 8.25 -8.68 19.08
N THR A 196 8.18 -9.34 17.92
CA THR A 196 9.04 -10.47 17.54
C THR A 196 10.45 -10.04 17.11
N GLY A 197 10.69 -8.73 16.93
CA GLY A 197 11.91 -8.17 16.36
C GLY A 197 11.92 -8.11 14.83
N GLU A 198 10.86 -8.55 14.16
CA GLU A 198 10.70 -8.46 12.71
C GLU A 198 10.46 -7.01 12.28
N TYR A 199 11.28 -6.50 11.36
CA TYR A 199 11.10 -5.20 10.72
C TYR A 199 10.16 -5.34 9.50
N HIS A 200 9.23 -4.42 9.28
CA HIS A 200 8.27 -4.49 8.17
C HIS A 200 7.81 -3.12 7.69
N TYR A 201 7.43 -3.04 6.40
CA TYR A 201 7.01 -1.81 5.74
C TYR A 201 5.49 -1.59 5.82
N HIS A 202 5.07 -0.37 6.20
CA HIS A 202 3.69 0.12 6.08
C HIS A 202 3.45 0.98 4.83
N GLY A 203 4.52 1.54 4.26
CA GLY A 203 4.52 2.27 3.01
C GLY A 203 5.82 2.04 2.25
N ILE A 204 6.04 2.77 1.16
CA ILE A 204 7.28 2.61 0.39
C ILE A 204 8.50 3.14 1.18
N SER A 205 9.56 2.35 1.25
CA SER A 205 10.87 2.82 1.72
C SER A 205 11.60 3.51 0.56
N SER A 206 11.96 4.78 0.73
CA SER A 206 12.77 5.48 -0.28
C SER A 206 14.13 4.80 -0.50
N MET A 207 14.72 4.24 0.57
CA MET A 207 15.98 3.50 0.47
C MET A 207 15.81 2.15 -0.23
N LEU A 208 14.66 1.48 -0.07
CA LEU A 208 14.33 0.29 -0.86
C LEU A 208 14.25 0.66 -2.35
N VAL A 209 13.57 1.75 -2.69
CA VAL A 209 13.48 2.22 -4.08
C VAL A 209 14.87 2.53 -4.63
N ASP A 210 15.70 3.27 -3.87
CA ASP A 210 17.05 3.64 -4.29
C ASP A 210 17.97 2.43 -4.49
N ALA A 211 17.86 1.40 -3.64
CA ALA A 211 18.67 0.18 -3.72
C ALA A 211 18.40 -0.64 -4.99
N TYR A 212 17.16 -0.61 -5.48
CA TYR A 212 16.71 -1.37 -6.65
C TYR A 212 16.44 -0.49 -7.87
N ASP A 213 16.89 0.76 -7.85
CA ASP A 213 16.59 1.73 -8.88
C ASP A 213 17.17 1.35 -10.24
N THR A 214 16.45 1.74 -11.30
CA THR A 214 16.89 1.60 -12.69
C THR A 214 16.64 2.90 -13.44
N ASP A 215 17.12 3.03 -14.68
CA ASP A 215 16.79 4.20 -15.51
C ASP A 215 15.29 4.27 -15.91
N GLN A 216 14.50 3.22 -15.61
CA GLN A 216 13.06 3.19 -15.88
C GLN A 216 12.26 3.91 -14.79
N ASP A 217 11.02 4.29 -15.11
CA ASP A 217 10.10 4.90 -14.13
C ASP A 217 9.66 3.91 -13.04
N LEU A 218 9.34 2.69 -13.47
CA LEU A 218 8.86 1.63 -12.60
C LEU A 218 10.05 0.87 -11.99
N VAL A 219 10.14 0.90 -10.67
CA VAL A 219 11.13 0.16 -9.88
C VAL A 219 10.46 -1.08 -9.32
N HIS A 220 11.01 -2.26 -9.60
CA HIS A 220 10.48 -3.51 -9.07
C HIS A 220 10.87 -3.65 -7.59
N VAL A 221 9.88 -3.57 -6.70
CA VAL A 221 10.12 -3.51 -5.25
C VAL A 221 9.77 -4.81 -4.53
N GLY A 222 9.00 -5.71 -5.14
CA GLY A 222 8.68 -6.99 -4.50
C GLY A 222 7.70 -7.87 -5.28
N PHE A 223 7.29 -8.95 -4.61
CA PHE A 223 6.35 -9.94 -5.12
C PHE A 223 5.11 -9.96 -4.24
N ALA A 224 3.93 -9.88 -4.86
CA ALA A 224 2.68 -10.04 -4.16
C ALA A 224 2.40 -11.51 -3.84
N ALA A 225 1.58 -11.74 -2.82
CA ALA A 225 1.25 -13.07 -2.31
C ALA A 225 0.48 -13.95 -3.31
N ASP A 226 -0.11 -13.35 -4.35
CA ASP A 226 -0.76 -14.03 -5.48
C ASP A 226 0.16 -14.21 -6.71
N GLY A 227 1.43 -13.85 -6.57
CA GLY A 227 2.47 -14.01 -7.59
C GLY A 227 2.61 -12.84 -8.55
N HIS A 228 1.69 -11.86 -8.53
CA HIS A 228 1.85 -10.63 -9.32
C HIS A 228 3.04 -9.81 -8.79
N LEU A 229 3.60 -8.94 -9.64
CA LEU A 229 4.74 -8.12 -9.27
C LEU A 229 4.28 -6.81 -8.63
N MET A 230 5.11 -6.28 -7.72
CA MET A 230 4.89 -4.99 -7.07
C MET A 230 5.94 -3.99 -7.55
N TYR A 231 5.49 -2.83 -8.01
CA TYR A 231 6.35 -1.76 -8.53
C TYR A 231 6.09 -0.45 -7.81
N TYR A 232 7.11 0.40 -7.73
CA TYR A 232 6.97 1.81 -7.37
C TYR A 232 7.19 2.68 -8.61
N SER A 233 6.37 3.72 -8.83
CA SER A 233 6.55 4.69 -9.92
C SER A 233 7.25 5.94 -9.41
N LYS A 234 8.46 6.22 -9.91
CA LYS A 234 9.25 7.39 -9.50
C LYS A 234 8.63 8.71 -9.95
N SER A 235 7.97 8.72 -11.10
CA SER A 235 7.32 9.90 -11.66
C SER A 235 5.98 10.21 -10.99
N GLY A 236 5.37 9.24 -10.29
CA GLY A 236 4.01 9.35 -9.78
C GLY A 236 2.97 9.34 -10.89
N ALA A 237 3.23 8.66 -12.01
CA ALA A 237 2.35 8.64 -13.19
C ALA A 237 1.07 7.80 -13.02
N TYR A 238 0.92 7.12 -11.88
CA TYR A 238 -0.19 6.23 -11.58
C TYR A 238 -0.89 6.71 -10.31
N GLU A 239 -2.08 7.28 -10.46
CA GLU A 239 -2.82 7.87 -9.35
C GLU A 239 -3.72 6.83 -8.66
N SER A 240 -3.73 6.83 -7.32
CA SER A 240 -4.64 5.98 -6.54
C SER A 240 -6.10 6.36 -6.78
N GLY A 241 -6.98 5.36 -6.82
CA GLY A 241 -8.42 5.56 -6.90
C GLY A 241 -9.13 5.85 -5.56
N TYR A 242 -8.36 6.09 -4.49
CA TYR A 242 -8.91 6.40 -3.17
C TYR A 242 -8.97 7.91 -2.90
N ALA A 243 -10.04 8.34 -2.24
CA ALA A 243 -10.20 9.69 -1.73
C ALA A 243 -10.80 9.68 -0.31
N LEU A 244 -10.61 10.78 0.43
CA LEU A 244 -11.26 10.95 1.72
C LEU A 244 -12.78 11.05 1.57
N SER A 245 -13.48 10.32 2.43
CA SER A 245 -14.91 10.39 2.64
C SER A 245 -15.34 11.82 2.98
N SER A 246 -16.41 12.30 2.34
CA SER A 246 -17.06 13.55 2.76
C SER A 246 -18.06 13.37 3.90
N THR A 247 -18.31 12.13 4.33
CA THR A 247 -19.27 11.79 5.39
C THR A 247 -18.62 11.95 6.75
N ALA A 248 -19.19 12.78 7.62
CA ALA A 248 -18.71 12.95 8.99
C ALA A 248 -18.72 11.61 9.75
N ARG A 249 -17.70 11.41 10.59
CA ARG A 249 -17.57 10.21 11.43
C ARG A 249 -18.67 10.18 12.49
N SER A 250 -19.06 8.98 12.91
CA SER A 250 -19.95 8.75 14.05
C SER A 250 -19.21 8.06 15.18
N GLY A 251 -19.66 8.25 16.41
CA GLY A 251 -19.19 7.48 17.54
C GLY A 251 -19.02 8.31 18.80
N THR A 252 -19.51 7.74 19.91
CA THR A 252 -19.48 8.38 21.23
C THR A 252 -18.80 7.49 22.26
N GLY A 253 -18.11 8.12 23.20
CA GLY A 253 -17.33 7.41 24.23
C GLY A 253 -16.23 6.55 23.61
N CYS A 254 -15.50 7.12 22.66
CA CYS A 254 -14.48 6.40 21.89
C CYS A 254 -13.14 6.37 22.63
N GLN A 255 -12.47 5.22 22.58
CA GLN A 255 -11.17 5.01 23.18
C GLN A 255 -10.22 4.35 22.18
N ALA A 256 -9.02 4.91 22.05
CA ALA A 256 -7.95 4.31 21.27
C ALA A 256 -7.32 3.11 22.01
N SER A 257 -6.77 2.16 21.26
CA SER A 257 -5.92 1.07 21.74
C SER A 257 -4.43 1.36 21.47
N GLY A 258 -3.56 0.42 21.83
CA GLY A 258 -2.12 0.53 21.55
C GLY A 258 -1.42 1.67 22.30
N PRO A 259 -0.38 2.30 21.71
CA PRO A 259 0.35 3.42 22.31
C PRO A 259 -0.52 4.63 22.66
N ALA A 260 -1.65 4.82 21.97
CA ALA A 260 -2.64 5.86 22.25
C ALA A 260 -3.68 5.46 23.33
N GLY A 261 -3.53 4.26 23.89
CA GLY A 261 -4.43 3.59 24.80
C GLY A 261 -4.91 4.46 25.98
N GLY A 262 -6.22 4.47 26.20
CA GLY A 262 -6.84 5.18 27.34
C GLY A 262 -7.15 6.65 27.10
N THR A 263 -6.84 7.18 25.92
CA THR A 263 -7.27 8.53 25.51
C THR A 263 -8.71 8.49 25.04
N THR A 264 -9.56 9.37 25.58
CA THR A 264 -10.90 9.61 25.04
C THR A 264 -10.79 10.40 23.74
N ILE A 265 -11.39 9.88 22.68
CA ILE A 265 -11.41 10.48 21.35
C ILE A 265 -12.83 10.98 21.05
N GLU A 266 -12.95 12.23 20.62
CA GLU A 266 -14.21 12.80 20.14
C GLU A 266 -14.33 12.55 18.63
N LEU A 267 -15.12 11.55 18.24
CA LEU A 267 -15.32 11.20 16.83
C LEU A 267 -16.62 11.73 16.23
N GLU A 268 -17.69 11.83 17.01
CA GLU A 268 -19.01 12.24 16.55
C GLU A 268 -18.95 13.59 15.81
N GLY A 269 -19.35 13.57 14.53
CA GLY A 269 -19.37 14.76 13.68
C GLY A 269 -17.99 15.24 13.20
N SER A 270 -16.91 14.51 13.51
CA SER A 270 -15.57 14.89 13.05
C SER A 270 -15.38 14.58 11.56
N THR A 271 -14.53 15.37 10.90
CA THR A 271 -14.26 15.24 9.46
C THR A 271 -13.23 14.13 9.21
N PRO A 272 -13.45 13.22 8.24
CA PRO A 272 -12.43 12.29 7.78
C PRO A 272 -11.16 13.02 7.31
N ASP A 273 -10.01 12.63 7.87
CA ASP A 273 -8.71 13.24 7.62
C ASP A 273 -7.62 12.20 7.24
N GLY A 274 -7.99 10.93 7.14
CA GLY A 274 -7.10 9.83 6.76
C GLY A 274 -6.48 9.09 7.95
N THR A 275 -6.76 9.53 9.18
CA THR A 275 -6.32 8.86 10.41
C THR A 275 -6.82 7.41 10.50
N TYR A 276 -7.99 7.12 9.93
CA TYR A 276 -8.61 5.80 9.98
C TYR A 276 -8.80 5.19 8.60
N THR A 277 -8.69 3.86 8.50
CA THR A 277 -8.88 3.12 7.23
C THR A 277 -10.20 3.46 6.57
N THR A 278 -11.27 3.57 7.36
CA THR A 278 -12.63 3.85 6.90
C THR A 278 -12.85 5.30 6.47
N ASP A 279 -11.86 6.18 6.64
CA ASP A 279 -11.90 7.52 6.06
C ASP A 279 -11.72 7.48 4.54
N TRP A 280 -11.07 6.45 4.00
CA TRP A 280 -10.75 6.33 2.58
C TRP A 280 -11.82 5.52 1.85
N GLN A 281 -12.27 6.05 0.70
CA GLN A 281 -13.22 5.39 -0.19
C GLN A 281 -12.61 5.25 -1.57
N TRP A 282 -12.65 4.03 -2.11
CA TRP A 282 -12.26 3.77 -3.48
C TRP A 282 -13.41 4.07 -4.44
N SER A 283 -13.08 4.55 -5.63
CA SER A 283 -13.99 4.64 -6.77
C SER A 283 -13.27 4.40 -8.09
N ASP A 284 -13.94 3.69 -8.99
CA ASP A 284 -13.54 3.50 -10.39
C ASP A 284 -13.59 4.79 -11.25
N GLN A 285 -14.06 5.91 -10.68
CA GLN A 285 -14.13 7.22 -11.34
C GLN A 285 -12.94 8.12 -11.02
N THR A 286 -12.09 7.71 -10.08
CA THR A 286 -10.93 8.47 -9.59
C THR A 286 -9.67 7.65 -9.77
N GLY A 287 -8.56 8.31 -10.13
CA GLY A 287 -7.26 7.67 -10.31
C GLY A 287 -7.18 6.70 -11.50
N ASP A 288 -6.03 6.03 -11.60
CA ASP A 288 -5.72 5.02 -12.60
C ASP A 288 -5.81 3.58 -12.04
N LEU A 289 -5.71 3.43 -10.72
CA LEU A 289 -5.50 2.16 -10.03
C LEU A 289 -6.81 1.56 -9.48
N ASP A 290 -6.91 0.24 -9.51
CA ASP A 290 -8.06 -0.49 -8.94
C ASP A 290 -8.09 -0.49 -7.40
N GLU A 291 -9.08 -1.16 -6.82
CA GLU A 291 -9.29 -1.23 -5.36
C GLU A 291 -8.14 -1.93 -4.61
N CYS A 292 -7.29 -2.69 -5.29
CA CYS A 292 -6.06 -3.26 -4.73
C CYS A 292 -4.81 -2.47 -5.12
N ASN A 293 -4.97 -1.24 -5.60
CA ASN A 293 -3.87 -0.38 -6.06
C ASN A 293 -3.07 -1.01 -7.22
N GLY A 294 -3.72 -1.78 -8.09
CA GLY A 294 -3.09 -2.40 -9.25
C GLY A 294 -3.66 -1.94 -10.60
N ILE A 295 -2.95 -2.32 -11.66
CA ILE A 295 -3.24 -1.94 -13.05
C ILE A 295 -2.62 -2.95 -14.01
N THR A 296 -3.16 -3.05 -15.23
CA THR A 296 -2.52 -3.81 -16.32
C THR A 296 -1.58 -2.92 -17.14
N ILE A 297 -0.30 -3.27 -17.18
CA ILE A 297 0.73 -2.62 -17.99
C ILE A 297 1.32 -3.66 -18.95
N ASP A 298 1.32 -3.37 -20.25
CA ASP A 298 1.80 -4.29 -21.30
C ASP A 298 1.21 -5.71 -21.23
N GLY A 299 -0.07 -5.81 -20.83
CA GLY A 299 -0.78 -7.09 -20.70
C GLY A 299 -0.45 -7.88 -19.43
N GLN A 300 0.33 -7.33 -18.50
CA GLN A 300 0.60 -7.90 -17.19
C GLN A 300 -0.06 -7.08 -16.10
N TYR A 301 -0.84 -7.73 -15.25
CA TYR A 301 -1.37 -7.10 -14.04
C TYR A 301 -0.26 -6.99 -13.00
N VAL A 302 -0.11 -5.80 -12.42
CA VAL A 302 0.89 -5.46 -11.40
C VAL A 302 0.25 -4.60 -10.31
N TYR A 303 0.80 -4.65 -9.11
CA TYR A 303 0.49 -3.69 -8.05
C TYR A 303 1.43 -2.50 -8.11
N ILE A 304 0.90 -1.30 -7.95
CA ILE A 304 1.68 -0.09 -7.82
C ILE A 304 1.70 0.32 -6.36
N VAL A 305 2.89 0.46 -5.78
CA VAL A 305 3.10 1.10 -4.48
C VAL A 305 3.18 2.60 -4.72
N THR A 306 2.39 3.38 -3.99
CA THR A 306 2.20 4.82 -4.15
C THR A 306 2.61 5.58 -2.89
N ASN A 307 2.81 6.89 -3.02
CA ASN A 307 2.98 7.78 -1.86
C ASN A 307 1.64 8.19 -1.23
N ASP A 308 0.53 7.97 -1.95
CA ASP A 308 -0.83 8.21 -1.48
C ASP A 308 -1.51 6.91 -1.05
N TYR A 309 -2.53 7.01 -0.19
CA TYR A 309 -3.32 5.87 0.27
C TYR A 309 -3.83 5.03 -0.92
N PRO A 310 -3.78 3.68 -0.88
CA PRO A 310 -3.49 2.82 0.28
C PRO A 310 -2.01 2.61 0.57
N TYR A 311 -1.13 3.33 -0.15
CA TYR A 311 0.33 3.23 -0.15
C TYR A 311 0.80 1.90 -0.74
N ILE A 312 0.56 0.81 -0.01
CA ILE A 312 0.75 -0.55 -0.47
C ILE A 312 -0.64 -1.21 -0.59
N SER A 313 -0.79 -2.13 -1.55
CA SER A 313 -2.01 -2.91 -1.69
C SER A 313 -2.49 -3.53 -0.37
N ARG A 314 -3.81 -3.58 -0.17
CA ARG A 314 -4.46 -4.24 0.99
C ARG A 314 -5.22 -5.49 0.60
N CYS A 315 -5.19 -5.85 -0.68
CA CYS A 315 -5.85 -7.01 -1.24
C CYS A 315 -5.10 -7.59 -2.43
N THR A 316 -5.45 -8.80 -2.81
CA THR A 316 -4.94 -9.44 -4.02
C THR A 316 -6.06 -9.61 -5.05
N MET A 317 -5.73 -9.44 -6.33
CA MET A 317 -6.55 -9.70 -7.50
C MET A 317 -6.24 -11.05 -8.14
N GLY A 318 -5.40 -11.87 -7.51
CA GLY A 318 -5.13 -13.25 -7.89
C GLY A 318 -5.35 -14.26 -6.76
N GLU A 319 -5.00 -15.52 -7.03
CA GLU A 319 -5.04 -16.60 -6.05
C GLU A 319 -3.85 -16.48 -5.09
N ALA A 320 -4.07 -15.86 -3.93
CA ALA A 320 -3.05 -15.73 -2.89
C ALA A 320 -2.71 -17.09 -2.27
N SER A 321 -1.41 -17.37 -2.08
CA SER A 321 -0.92 -18.56 -1.38
C SER A 321 0.13 -18.21 -0.33
N GLY A 322 0.24 -19.06 0.70
CA GLY A 322 1.30 -18.99 1.72
C GLY A 322 0.78 -18.78 3.14
N ASP A 323 1.54 -19.28 4.10
CA ASP A 323 1.31 -19.02 5.52
C ASP A 323 1.55 -17.53 5.83
N GLY A 324 0.68 -16.92 6.66
CA GLY A 324 0.81 -15.49 7.03
C GLY A 324 0.02 -14.51 6.14
N VAL A 325 -0.52 -14.95 5.00
CA VAL A 325 -1.40 -14.17 4.10
C VAL A 325 -2.85 -14.09 4.65
N GLY A 326 -3.01 -14.13 5.97
CA GLY A 326 -4.32 -14.10 6.61
C GLY A 326 -5.06 -12.79 6.35
N GLY A 327 -6.38 -12.78 6.57
CA GLY A 327 -7.16 -11.55 6.53
C GLY A 327 -6.70 -10.51 7.56
N PRO A 328 -7.19 -9.26 7.48
CA PRO A 328 -6.83 -8.19 8.41
C PRO A 328 -6.95 -8.63 9.89
N PRO A 329 -6.06 -8.19 10.79
CA PRO A 329 -6.18 -8.46 12.22
C PRO A 329 -7.55 -8.06 12.76
N GLY A 330 -8.21 -8.98 13.48
CA GLY A 330 -9.46 -8.67 14.16
C GLY A 330 -9.27 -7.59 15.25
N PRO A 331 -10.34 -6.90 15.68
CA PRO A 331 -10.27 -5.91 16.75
C PRO A 331 -9.66 -6.55 18.02
N GLY A 332 -8.49 -6.07 18.45
CA GLY A 332 -7.82 -6.56 19.66
C GLY A 332 -6.84 -7.73 19.46
N ALA A 333 -6.51 -8.11 18.23
CA ALA A 333 -5.51 -9.15 17.93
C ALA A 333 -4.05 -8.67 18.02
N GLY A 334 -3.73 -7.74 18.92
CA GLY A 334 -2.35 -7.34 19.25
C GLY A 334 -1.56 -8.41 20.02
N GLY A 335 -1.99 -9.67 19.94
CA GLY A 335 -1.30 -10.83 20.50
C GLY A 335 -0.64 -11.62 19.39
N ALA A 336 0.63 -11.95 19.58
CA ALA A 336 1.47 -12.71 18.66
C ALA A 336 0.75 -13.91 18.02
N PRO A 337 1.00 -14.21 16.73
CA PRO A 337 0.78 -15.57 16.24
C PRO A 337 1.62 -16.49 17.11
N SER A 338 0.98 -17.45 17.77
CA SER A 338 1.67 -18.52 18.48
C SER A 338 2.59 -19.23 17.49
N GLY A 339 3.89 -19.12 17.69
CA GLY A 339 4.87 -19.96 17.00
C GLY A 339 4.51 -21.43 17.19
N GLN A 340 4.03 -22.07 16.15
CA GLN A 340 3.98 -23.52 16.08
C GLN A 340 5.21 -23.95 15.30
N GLY A 341 6.16 -24.46 16.08
CA GLY A 341 7.52 -24.71 15.66
C GLY A 341 7.65 -25.76 14.56
N ALA A 342 8.80 -25.65 13.89
CA ALA A 342 9.42 -26.67 13.09
C ALA A 342 9.21 -28.07 13.71
N GLY A 343 8.36 -28.86 13.07
CA GLY A 343 8.24 -30.29 13.32
C GLY A 343 9.49 -30.99 12.84
N GLY A 344 10.49 -31.10 13.72
CA GLY A 344 11.66 -31.94 13.50
C GLY A 344 11.24 -33.38 13.25
N SER A 345 11.58 -33.89 12.07
CA SER A 345 11.45 -35.30 11.70
C SER A 345 12.34 -36.14 12.63
N ALA A 346 11.72 -36.76 13.63
CA ALA A 346 12.37 -37.79 14.44
C ALA A 346 12.34 -39.11 13.67
N SER A 347 13.50 -39.48 13.13
CA SER A 347 13.78 -40.81 12.59
C SER A 347 13.57 -41.88 13.67
N THR A 348 12.55 -42.72 13.53
CA THR A 348 12.48 -43.99 14.25
C THR A 348 13.32 -45.02 13.50
N GLY A 349 14.52 -45.28 14.02
CA GLY A 349 15.33 -46.43 13.63
C GLY A 349 14.77 -47.73 14.23
N ASP A 350 14.88 -48.78 13.43
CA ASP A 350 14.65 -50.19 13.78
C ASP A 350 15.39 -50.63 15.06
N ALA A 351 14.66 -51.29 15.95
CA ALA A 351 15.03 -52.55 16.64
C ALA A 351 13.85 -53.08 17.46
#